data_AF-A0A4P8HRS1-F1
#
_entry.id   AF-A0A4P8HRS1-F1
#
_cell.length_a   1.000
_cell.length_b   1.000
_cell.length_c   1.000
_cell.angle_alpha   90.00
_cell.angle_beta   90.00
_cell.angle_gamma   90.00
#
_symmetry.space_group_name_H-M   'P 1'
#
loop_
_entity.id
_entity.type
_entity.pdbx_description
1 polymer ?
#
loop_
_entity_poly.entity_id
_entity_poly.type
_entity_poly.pdbx_seq_one_letter_code
_entity_poly.pdbx_strand_id
1 'polypeptide(L)'
;MKKTALAKSDAKKLMGKMTAPGAAGFGTAATPIVDKREQRKRDQALGLVPFAVKLNSELVKQLQALATETGQDLNATVADVLAKGLAAGSDAAAK
;
A
#
# COMPACT_ATOMS: atom_id res chain seq x y z
N MET A 1 -33.21 22.35 -38.56
CA MET A 1 -31.84 21.93 -38.15
C MET A 1 -31.26 20.97 -39.19
N LYS A 2 -30.00 21.13 -39.59
CA LYS A 2 -29.41 20.38 -40.72
C LYS A 2 -28.89 19.00 -40.26
N LYS A 3 -29.33 17.92 -40.92
CA LYS A 3 -28.99 16.51 -40.60
C LYS A 3 -27.47 16.24 -40.55
N THR A 4 -26.67 17.03 -41.27
CA THR A 4 -25.21 16.94 -41.30
C THR A 4 -24.54 17.39 -40.00
N ALA A 5 -25.18 18.25 -39.21
CA ALA A 5 -24.65 18.67 -37.91
C ALA A 5 -24.75 17.55 -36.87
N LEU A 6 -25.81 16.73 -36.95
CA LEU A 6 -26.04 15.59 -36.05
C LEU A 6 -24.96 14.50 -36.26
N ALA A 7 -24.68 14.15 -37.51
CA ALA A 7 -23.63 13.18 -37.85
C ALA A 7 -22.24 13.61 -37.35
N LYS A 8 -21.93 14.92 -37.38
CA LYS A 8 -20.68 15.45 -36.82
C LYS A 8 -20.64 15.37 -35.29
N SER A 9 -21.76 15.64 -34.61
CA SER A 9 -21.80 15.49 -33.15
C SER A 9 -21.69 14.03 -32.72
N ASP A 10 -22.26 13.11 -33.49
CA ASP A 10 -22.21 11.68 -33.18
C ASP A 10 -20.81 11.11 -33.42
N ALA A 11 -20.14 11.49 -34.51
CA ALA A 11 -18.74 11.15 -34.75
C ALA A 11 -17.81 11.69 -33.66
N LYS A 12 -18.04 12.93 -33.19
CA LYS A 12 -17.26 13.54 -32.09
C LYS A 12 -17.49 12.83 -30.75
N LYS A 13 -18.72 12.39 -30.47
CA LYS A 13 -19.04 11.57 -29.28
C LYS A 13 -18.41 10.18 -29.34
N LEU A 14 -18.30 9.59 -30.54
CA LEU A 14 -17.70 8.27 -30.74
C LEU A 14 -16.17 8.31 -30.54
N MET A 15 -15.49 9.33 -31.07
CA MET A 15 -14.04 9.54 -30.82
C MET A 15 -13.72 9.82 -29.35
N GLY A 16 -14.57 10.58 -28.64
CA GLY A 16 -14.38 10.86 -27.21
C GLY A 16 -14.55 9.65 -26.29
N LYS A 17 -15.28 8.61 -26.73
CA LYS A 17 -15.45 7.35 -25.98
C LYS A 17 -14.28 6.37 -26.17
N MET A 18 -13.49 6.52 -27.23
CA MET A 18 -12.34 5.64 -27.51
C MET A 18 -11.07 6.02 -26.72
N THR A 19 -11.11 7.15 -26.00
CA THR A 19 -10.00 7.64 -25.15
C THR A 19 -10.44 7.82 -23.71
N ALA A 20 -11.25 6.89 -23.18
CA ALA A 20 -11.38 6.78 -21.73
C ALA A 20 -10.00 6.44 -21.13
N PRO A 21 -9.43 7.28 -20.25
CA PRO A 21 -8.24 6.92 -19.51
C PRO A 21 -8.67 5.91 -18.43
N GLY A 22 -8.68 4.64 -18.82
CA GLY A 22 -9.19 3.54 -18.00
C GLY A 22 -9.22 2.20 -18.73
N ALA A 23 -8.61 2.09 -19.91
CA ALA A 23 -8.34 0.80 -20.52
C ALA A 23 -7.45 0.01 -19.55
N ALA A 24 -8.06 -1.01 -18.96
CA ALA A 24 -7.51 -1.89 -17.96
C ALA A 24 -6.08 -2.28 -18.30
N GLY A 25 -5.13 -1.77 -17.51
CA GLY A 25 -3.77 -2.30 -17.46
C GLY A 25 -3.83 -3.74 -16.97
N PHE A 26 -3.16 -4.62 -17.70
CA PHE A 26 -2.99 -6.04 -17.42
C PHE A 26 -2.63 -6.29 -15.94
N GLY A 27 -3.50 -7.00 -15.21
CA GLY A 27 -3.35 -7.24 -13.77
C GLY A 27 -4.65 -7.70 -13.11
N THR A 28 -5.28 -8.74 -13.66
CA THR A 28 -6.46 -9.39 -13.09
C THR A 28 -6.09 -10.10 -11.79
N ALA A 29 -6.14 -9.39 -10.68
CA ALA A 29 -6.32 -9.96 -9.36
C ALA A 29 -7.33 -9.09 -8.61
N ALA A 30 -8.56 -9.58 -8.56
CA ALA A 30 -9.64 -9.07 -7.72
C ALA A 30 -9.27 -9.23 -6.24
N THR A 31 -8.35 -8.39 -5.78
CA THR A 31 -8.22 -8.03 -4.36
C THR A 31 -8.97 -6.71 -4.20
N PRO A 32 -9.78 -6.53 -3.14
CA PRO A 32 -10.48 -5.28 -2.94
C PRO A 32 -9.41 -4.18 -2.96
N ILE A 33 -9.53 -3.26 -3.91
CA ILE A 33 -8.68 -2.08 -4.01
C ILE A 33 -9.07 -1.24 -2.80
N VAL A 34 -8.54 -1.59 -1.63
CA VAL A 34 -8.51 -0.72 -0.48
C VAL A 34 -7.78 0.51 -0.98
N ASP A 35 -8.50 1.62 -1.08
CA ASP A 35 -7.98 2.85 -1.62
C ASP A 35 -6.70 3.19 -0.85
N LYS A 36 -5.56 3.13 -1.54
CA LYS A 36 -4.22 3.31 -0.93
C LYS A 36 -4.13 4.65 -0.20
N ARG A 37 -5.01 5.62 -0.53
CA ARG A 37 -5.16 6.89 0.18
C ARG A 37 -5.82 6.71 1.55
N GLU A 38 -6.88 5.92 1.64
CA GLU A 38 -7.55 5.62 2.90
C GLU A 38 -6.67 4.78 3.81
N GLN A 39 -5.91 3.85 3.24
CA GLN A 39 -4.91 3.10 3.99
C GLN A 39 -3.84 4.03 4.56
N ARG A 40 -3.25 4.91 3.76
CA ARG A 40 -2.29 5.91 4.26
C ARG A 40 -2.90 6.86 5.30
N LYS A 41 -4.17 7.24 5.18
CA LYS A 41 -4.84 8.07 6.20
C LYS A 41 -5.02 7.31 7.51
N ARG A 42 -5.38 6.04 7.46
CA ARG A 42 -5.47 5.17 8.64
C ARG A 42 -4.09 4.97 9.27
N ASP A 43 -3.07 4.71 8.46
CA ASP A 43 -1.70 4.53 8.92
C ASP A 43 -1.16 5.83 9.55
N GLN A 44 -1.44 6.99 8.96
CA GLN A 44 -1.10 8.29 9.54
C GLN A 44 -1.86 8.57 10.85
N ALA A 45 -3.15 8.22 10.92
CA ALA A 45 -3.94 8.35 12.14
C ALA A 45 -3.41 7.43 13.26
N LEU A 46 -2.84 6.29 12.89
CA LEU A 46 -2.15 5.35 13.78
C LEU A 46 -0.68 5.74 14.05
N GLY A 47 -0.20 6.85 13.49
CA GLY A 47 1.18 7.33 13.65
C GLY A 47 2.25 6.47 12.95
N LEU A 48 1.84 5.57 12.04
CA LEU A 48 2.74 4.68 11.33
C LEU A 48 3.49 5.45 10.24
N VAL A 49 4.78 5.66 10.45
CA VAL A 49 5.68 6.31 9.50
C VAL A 49 6.43 5.23 8.70
N PRO A 50 6.45 5.30 7.36
CA PRO A 50 7.25 4.37 6.56
C PRO A 50 8.74 4.60 6.83
N PHE A 51 9.36 3.68 7.56
CA PHE A 51 10.77 3.73 7.93
C PHE A 51 11.56 2.71 7.11
N ALA A 52 12.28 3.20 6.10
CA ALA A 52 13.06 2.34 5.22
C ALA A 52 14.44 2.06 5.83
N VAL A 53 14.61 0.88 6.42
CA VAL A 53 15.93 0.37 6.86
C VAL A 53 16.29 -0.86 6.06
N LYS A 54 17.56 -0.95 5.64
CA LYS A 54 18.09 -2.15 5.01
C LYS A 54 18.39 -3.18 6.10
N LEU A 55 17.63 -4.27 6.12
CA LEU A 55 17.86 -5.41 7.00
C LEU A 55 18.46 -6.59 6.22
N ASN A 56 19.18 -7.46 6.92
CA ASN A 56 19.64 -8.72 6.33
C ASN A 56 18.42 -9.60 5.97
N SER A 57 18.49 -10.30 4.83
CA SER A 57 17.43 -11.16 4.33
C SER A 57 17.06 -12.29 5.30
N GLU A 58 18.03 -12.80 6.07
CA GLU A 58 17.79 -13.82 7.10
C GLU A 58 16.98 -13.28 8.28
N LEU A 59 17.27 -12.05 8.72
CA LEU A 59 16.53 -11.39 9.80
C LEU A 59 15.09 -11.10 9.37
N VAL A 60 14.87 -10.69 8.11
CA VAL A 60 13.52 -10.49 7.58
C VAL A 60 12.71 -11.80 7.61
N LYS A 61 13.33 -12.93 7.26
CA LYS A 61 12.68 -14.24 7.33
C LYS A 61 12.32 -14.64 8.76
N GLN A 62 13.20 -14.36 9.72
CA GLN A 62 12.93 -14.63 11.14
C GLN A 62 11.76 -13.78 11.66
N LEU A 63 11.70 -12.49 11.30
CA LEU A 63 10.60 -11.61 11.68
C LEU A 63 9.27 -12.06 11.05
N GLN A 64 9.29 -12.52 9.80
CA GLN A 64 8.12 -13.09 9.15
C GLN A 64 7.66 -14.39 9.82
N ALA A 65 8.59 -15.31 10.14
CA ALA A 65 8.29 -16.54 10.86
C ALA A 65 7.66 -16.23 12.23
N LEU A 66 8.26 -15.31 12.99
CA LEU A 66 7.74 -14.91 14.29
C LEU A 66 6.33 -14.30 14.17
N ALA A 67 6.09 -13.44 13.18
CA ALA A 67 4.76 -12.88 12.93
C ALA A 67 3.73 -13.97 12.55
N THR A 68 4.14 -14.97 11.76
CA THR A 68 3.25 -16.10 11.42
C THR A 68 2.94 -16.99 12.62
N GLU A 69 3.92 -17.20 13.51
CA GLU A 69 3.75 -17.99 14.74
C GLU A 69 2.86 -17.29 15.76
N THR A 70 3.00 -15.97 15.93
CA THR A 70 2.18 -15.19 16.86
C THR A 70 0.82 -14.78 16.27
N GLY A 71 0.62 -14.97 14.97
CA GLY A 71 -0.58 -14.54 14.25
C GLY A 71 -0.75 -13.01 14.22
N GLN A 72 0.33 -12.26 14.44
CA GLN A 72 0.31 -10.80 14.48
C GLN A 72 0.72 -10.20 13.12
N ASP A 73 0.35 -8.94 12.90
CA ASP A 73 0.83 -8.19 11.75
C ASP A 73 2.35 -7.98 11.83
N LEU A 74 3.03 -8.01 10.67
CA LEU A 74 4.48 -7.85 10.61
C LEU A 74 4.93 -6.52 11.22
N ASN A 75 4.16 -5.44 11.07
CA ASN A 75 4.53 -4.15 11.64
C ASN A 75 4.42 -4.17 13.18
N ALA A 76 3.39 -4.83 13.72
CA ALA A 76 3.22 -4.99 15.17
C ALA A 76 4.36 -5.83 15.77
N THR A 77 4.69 -6.95 15.13
CA THR A 77 5.80 -7.82 15.53
C THR A 77 7.14 -7.08 15.53
N VAL A 78 7.40 -6.29 14.47
CA VAL A 78 8.62 -5.47 14.39
C VAL A 78 8.63 -4.38 15.47
N ALA A 79 7.50 -3.72 15.74
CA ALA A 79 7.40 -2.73 16.80
C ALA A 79 7.71 -3.33 18.18
N ASP A 80 7.18 -4.51 18.49
CA ASP A 80 7.44 -5.21 19.75
C ASP A 80 8.91 -5.61 19.90
N VAL A 81 9.54 -6.13 18.83
CA VAL A 81 10.96 -6.49 18.84
C VAL A 81 11.83 -5.25 19.02
N LEU A 82 11.52 -4.14 18.33
CA LEU A 82 12.25 -2.88 18.46
C LEU A 82 12.08 -2.27 19.86
N ALA A 83 10.87 -2.27 20.42
CA ALA A 83 10.62 -1.77 21.78
C ALA A 83 11.40 -2.57 22.83
N LYS A 84 11.39 -3.91 22.73
CA LYS A 84 12.18 -4.79 23.60
C LYS A 84 13.69 -4.56 23.43
N GLY A 85 14.16 -4.39 22.19
CA GLY A 85 15.56 -4.10 21.89
C GLY A 85 16.02 -2.75 22.44
N LEU A 86 15.18 -1.71 22.36
CA LEU A 86 15.46 -0.39 22.92
C LEU A 86 15.46 -0.41 24.46
N ALA A 87 14.53 -1.13 25.10
CA ALA A 87 14.51 -1.28 26.55
C ALA A 87 15.75 -2.03 27.07
N ALA A 88 16.15 -3.10 26.38
CA ALA A 88 17.38 -3.85 26.72
C ALA A 88 18.65 -3.02 26.46
N GLY A 89 18.66 -2.21 25.39
CA GLY A 89 19.79 -1.34 25.04
C GLY A 89 19.96 -0.13 25.96
N SER A 90 18.86 0.43 26.48
CA SER A 90 18.93 1.55 27.43
C SER A 90 19.43 1.11 28.81
N ASP A 91 19.15 -0.13 29.21
CA ASP A 91 19.67 -0.70 30.45
C ASP A 91 21.17 -1.03 30.35
N ALA A 92 21.66 -1.32 29.13
CA ALA A 92 23.09 -1.51 28.86
C ALA A 92 23.91 -0.20 28.78
N ALA A 93 23.28 0.94 28.51
CA ALA A 93 23.95 2.25 28.45
C ALA A 93 24.09 2.93 29.84
N ALA A 94 23.44 2.38 30.87
CA ALA A 94 23.46 2.91 32.24
C ALA A 94 24.44 2.15 33.17
N LYS A 95 25.25 1.24 32.64
CA LYS A 95 26.21 0.42 33.38
C LYS A 95 27.61 0.58 32.82
#